data_AF-A0A443RYC8-F1
#
_entry.id   AF-A0A443RYC8-F1
#
_cell.length_a   1.000
_cell.length_b   1.000
_cell.length_c   1.000
_cell.angle_alpha   90.00
_cell.angle_beta   90.00
_cell.angle_gamma   90.00
#
_symmetry.space_group_name_H-M   'P 1'
#
loop_
_entity.id
_entity.type
_entity.pdbx_description
1 polymer ?
#
loop_
_entity_poly.entity_id
_entity_poly.type
_entity_poly.pdbx_seq_one_letter_code
_entity_poly.pdbx_strand_id
1 'polypeptide(L)'
;HCRKSVAGYNLTNLFVGSEGTLGVITGLTLKLHPIPESFLAVVCSFPSIKTATETTIQTLQSCVPVTKIELLDQMSMKASHLYHKSDLPIAPTLFVEFNGSKSDIEKQSILFKDIAEANGCTFFKSTSNIEERNKLWKARHEMYYACLALKPNCSAVTTDVCVPISKLTDIVLWSQEQLEKMNILGPIVGHVGDGNFHILALIPEKEDKKRVVEFANQLSERCALSLGGTCTGEHGIGIGKKHLLMRHSFN
;
A
#
# COMPACT_ATOMS: atom_id res chain seq x y z
N HIS A 1 -0.84 25.21 -22.52
CA HIS A 1 -1.98 24.43 -23.06
C HIS A 1 -3.26 24.75 -22.31
N CYS A 2 -4.40 24.72 -23.00
CA CYS A 2 -5.71 24.89 -22.36
C CYS A 2 -5.97 23.73 -21.38
N ARG A 3 -6.49 24.02 -20.18
CA ARG A 3 -6.78 23.00 -19.15
C ARG A 3 -8.01 22.14 -19.47
N LYS A 4 -8.81 22.54 -20.46
CA LYS A 4 -10.02 21.84 -20.90
C LYS A 4 -9.99 21.68 -22.41
N SER A 5 -10.30 20.48 -22.86
CA SER A 5 -10.56 20.17 -24.27
C SER A 5 -11.58 19.05 -24.32
N VAL A 6 -12.60 19.21 -25.16
CA VAL A 6 -13.58 18.17 -25.51
C VAL A 6 -13.56 17.92 -27.02
N ALA A 7 -12.45 18.28 -27.67
CA ALA A 7 -12.27 18.12 -29.10
C ALA A 7 -11.94 16.65 -29.43
N GLY A 8 -12.98 15.82 -29.52
CA GLY A 8 -12.86 14.41 -29.90
C GLY A 8 -12.47 13.47 -28.75
N TYR A 9 -11.99 12.28 -29.12
CA TYR A 9 -11.63 11.23 -28.17
C TYR A 9 -10.36 11.56 -27.38
N ASN A 10 -10.36 11.25 -26.08
CA ASN A 10 -9.15 11.30 -25.26
C ASN A 10 -8.27 10.07 -25.52
N LEU A 11 -7.51 10.10 -26.61
CA LEU A 11 -6.62 9.01 -26.99
C LEU A 11 -5.45 8.82 -26.00
N THR A 12 -5.13 9.80 -25.15
CA THR A 12 -4.06 9.67 -24.15
C THR A 12 -4.31 8.48 -23.23
N ASN A 13 -5.55 8.28 -22.78
CA ASN A 13 -5.91 7.19 -21.88
C ASN A 13 -5.85 5.80 -22.55
N LEU A 14 -5.79 5.73 -23.89
CA LEU A 14 -5.56 4.47 -24.59
C LEU A 14 -4.09 4.02 -24.46
N PHE A 15 -3.14 4.96 -24.42
CA PHE A 15 -1.71 4.66 -24.31
C PHE A 15 -1.21 4.56 -22.87
N VAL A 16 -1.79 5.35 -21.94
CA VAL A 16 -1.45 5.27 -20.51
C VAL A 16 -1.88 3.91 -19.97
N GLY A 17 -0.91 3.13 -19.48
CA GLY A 17 -1.14 1.74 -19.03
C GLY A 17 -1.08 0.69 -20.14
N SER A 18 -0.78 1.05 -21.39
CA SER A 18 -0.67 0.09 -22.51
C SER A 18 0.59 -0.78 -22.49
N GLU A 19 1.53 -0.51 -21.57
CA GLU A 19 2.77 -1.28 -21.41
C GLU A 19 3.59 -1.42 -22.73
N GLY A 20 3.50 -0.42 -23.61
CA GLY A 20 4.20 -0.39 -24.90
C GLY A 20 3.58 -1.25 -25.99
N THR A 21 2.46 -1.93 -25.71
CA THR A 21 1.79 -2.83 -26.67
C THR A 21 1.04 -2.10 -27.78
N LEU A 22 0.74 -0.81 -27.58
CA LEU A 22 0.01 0.04 -28.55
C LEU A 22 0.90 1.08 -29.23
N GLY A 23 2.17 1.20 -28.84
CA GLY A 23 3.13 2.16 -29.40
C GLY A 23 4.21 2.60 -28.41
N VAL A 24 5.08 3.51 -28.86
CA VAL A 24 6.19 4.03 -28.04
C VAL A 24 5.93 5.50 -27.71
N ILE A 25 5.90 5.81 -26.41
CA ILE A 25 5.79 7.20 -25.92
C ILE A 25 7.17 7.87 -26.07
N THR A 26 7.24 8.93 -26.86
CA THR A 26 8.49 9.68 -27.11
C THR A 26 8.56 11.03 -26.40
N GLY A 27 7.42 11.51 -25.87
CA GLY A 27 7.34 12.77 -25.15
C GLY A 27 6.09 12.83 -24.27
N LEU A 28 6.17 13.60 -23.17
CA LEU A 28 5.12 13.74 -22.18
C LEU A 28 4.95 15.20 -21.79
N THR A 29 3.71 15.61 -21.53
CA THR A 29 3.40 16.88 -20.88
C THR A 29 2.70 16.58 -19.57
N LEU A 30 3.32 16.93 -18.44
CA LEU A 30 2.83 16.61 -17.11
C LEU A 30 2.27 17.85 -16.42
N LYS A 31 1.22 17.66 -15.61
CA LYS A 31 0.69 18.69 -14.72
C LYS A 31 1.55 18.75 -13.46
N LEU A 32 2.05 19.94 -13.13
CA LEU A 32 2.76 20.19 -11.88
C LEU A 32 1.81 20.73 -10.81
N HIS A 33 2.12 20.41 -9.55
CA HIS A 33 1.45 20.92 -8.37
C HIS A 33 2.40 21.84 -7.60
N PRO A 34 1.90 22.90 -6.95
CA PRO A 34 2.73 23.73 -6.08
C PRO A 34 3.25 22.92 -4.89
N ILE A 35 4.44 23.27 -4.41
CA ILE A 35 5.00 22.68 -3.20
C ILE A 35 4.12 23.10 -2.02
N PRO A 36 3.63 22.16 -1.18
CA PRO A 36 2.83 22.50 -0.01
C PRO A 36 3.59 23.44 0.95
N GLU A 37 2.87 24.33 1.63
CA GLU A 37 3.44 25.24 2.64
C GLU A 37 4.09 24.47 3.79
N SER A 38 3.41 23.42 4.24
CA SER A 38 3.86 22.58 5.35
C SER A 38 3.43 21.13 5.17
N PHE A 39 3.97 20.27 6.02
CA PHE A 39 3.63 18.86 6.11
C PHE A 39 3.58 18.43 7.58
N LEU A 40 2.88 17.33 7.84
CA LEU A 40 2.96 16.59 9.09
C LEU A 40 2.99 15.10 8.78
N ALA A 41 4.05 14.41 9.24
CA ALA A 41 4.13 12.96 9.19
C ALA A 41 3.68 12.40 10.54
N VAL A 42 2.85 11.36 10.51
CA VAL A 42 2.30 10.70 11.69
C VAL A 42 2.63 9.20 11.61
N VAL A 43 3.02 8.65 12.75
CA VAL A 43 3.18 7.21 12.97
C VAL A 43 2.20 6.81 14.05
N CYS A 44 1.30 5.87 13.75
CA CYS A 44 0.40 5.31 14.74
C CYS A 44 0.34 3.79 14.71
N SER A 45 0.47 3.16 15.88
CA SER A 45 0.48 1.70 16.03
C SER A 45 -0.79 1.20 16.70
N PHE A 46 -1.17 -0.03 16.38
CA PHE A 46 -2.44 -0.64 16.74
C PHE A 46 -2.23 -2.05 17.30
N PRO A 47 -3.18 -2.57 18.10
CA PRO A 47 -3.10 -3.94 18.63
C PRO A 47 -3.26 -5.02 17.55
N SER A 48 -3.84 -4.68 16.39
CA SER A 48 -4.08 -5.64 15.30
C SER A 48 -4.08 -4.94 13.94
N ILE A 49 -3.86 -5.70 12.87
CA ILE A 49 -3.99 -5.19 11.50
C ILE A 49 -5.44 -4.82 11.16
N LYS A 50 -6.41 -5.47 11.83
CA LYS A 50 -7.83 -5.16 11.73
C LYS A 50 -8.10 -3.71 12.13
N THR A 51 -7.68 -3.32 13.33
CA THR A 51 -7.91 -1.95 13.84
C THR A 51 -7.13 -0.89 13.05
N ALA A 52 -5.95 -1.22 12.53
CA ALA A 52 -5.22 -0.34 11.62
C ALA A 52 -5.99 -0.11 10.30
N THR A 53 -6.48 -1.17 9.66
CA THR A 53 -7.26 -1.05 8.41
C THR A 53 -8.63 -0.39 8.63
N GLU A 54 -9.30 -0.66 9.75
CA GLU A 54 -10.56 0.02 10.13
C GLU A 54 -10.34 1.52 10.35
N THR A 55 -9.21 1.92 10.96
CA THR A 55 -8.83 3.34 11.10
C THR A 55 -8.67 4.00 9.74
N THR A 56 -7.99 3.33 8.78
CA THR A 56 -7.86 3.83 7.40
C THR A 56 -9.23 4.03 6.75
N ILE A 57 -10.11 3.04 6.85
CA ILE A 57 -11.47 3.10 6.27
C ILE A 57 -12.25 4.27 6.86
N GLN A 58 -12.29 4.40 8.19
CA GLN A 58 -13.03 5.46 8.87
C GLN A 58 -12.45 6.85 8.57
N THR A 59 -11.13 6.97 8.46
CA THR A 59 -10.46 8.23 8.08
C THR A 59 -10.93 8.70 6.71
N LEU A 60 -10.97 7.81 5.73
CA LEU A 60 -11.40 8.12 4.37
C LEU A 60 -12.92 8.37 4.28
N GLN A 61 -13.73 7.59 5.01
CA GLN A 61 -15.18 7.79 5.10
C GLN A 61 -15.57 9.09 5.79
N SER A 62 -14.74 9.57 6.72
CA SER A 62 -14.89 10.86 7.38
C SER A 62 -14.37 12.03 6.53
N CYS A 63 -13.96 11.75 5.28
CA CYS A 63 -13.44 12.73 4.34
C CYS A 63 -12.25 13.53 4.88
N VAL A 64 -11.44 12.94 5.78
CA VAL A 64 -10.22 13.60 6.28
C VAL A 64 -9.26 13.73 5.11
N PRO A 65 -8.87 14.94 4.69
CA PRO A 65 -7.88 15.11 3.63
C PRO A 65 -6.51 14.61 4.09
N VAL A 66 -6.13 13.42 3.63
CA VAL A 66 -4.82 12.81 3.83
C VAL A 66 -4.06 12.81 2.51
N THR A 67 -2.74 13.00 2.55
CA THR A 67 -1.90 12.83 1.35
C THR A 67 -1.61 11.37 1.08
N LYS A 68 -1.30 10.59 2.12
CA LYS A 68 -1.00 9.17 2.03
C LYS A 68 -1.25 8.50 3.37
N ILE A 69 -1.66 7.23 3.29
CA ILE A 69 -1.78 6.30 4.42
C ILE A 69 -1.09 5.01 3.99
N GLU A 70 0.03 4.70 4.61
CA GLU A 70 0.79 3.48 4.40
C GLU A 70 0.61 2.53 5.59
N LEU A 71 0.40 1.24 5.33
CA LEU A 71 0.33 0.19 6.34
C LEU A 71 1.62 -0.62 6.35
N LEU A 72 2.12 -0.92 7.53
CA LEU A 72 3.10 -1.96 7.80
C LEU A 72 2.51 -2.91 8.85
N ASP A 73 2.43 -4.20 8.55
CA ASP A 73 2.03 -5.18 9.55
C ASP A 73 3.11 -5.38 10.63
N GLN A 74 2.81 -6.22 11.63
CA GLN A 74 3.75 -6.49 12.72
C GLN A 74 5.08 -7.08 12.21
N MET A 75 5.05 -7.88 11.15
CA MET A 75 6.25 -8.53 10.62
C MET A 75 7.10 -7.55 9.80
N SER A 76 6.48 -6.66 9.04
CA SER A 76 7.13 -5.54 8.35
C SER A 76 7.74 -4.56 9.35
N MET A 77 7.07 -4.29 10.47
CA MET A 77 7.68 -3.48 11.54
C MET A 77 8.86 -4.19 12.20
N LYS A 78 8.80 -5.50 12.41
CA LYS A 78 9.95 -6.30 12.86
C LYS A 78 11.11 -6.24 11.87
N ALA A 79 10.82 -6.33 10.57
CA ALA A 79 11.81 -6.20 9.51
C ALA A 79 12.50 -4.83 9.55
N SER A 80 11.70 -3.77 9.65
CA SER A 80 12.18 -2.39 9.77
C SER A 80 13.05 -2.18 11.02
N HIS A 81 12.65 -2.76 12.16
CA HIS A 81 13.44 -2.72 13.39
C HIS A 81 14.83 -3.33 13.21
N LEU A 82 14.93 -4.51 12.59
CA LEU A 82 16.21 -5.19 12.38
C LEU A 82 17.09 -4.50 11.33
N TYR A 83 16.48 -4.02 10.25
CA TYR A 83 17.21 -3.46 9.11
C TYR A 83 17.61 -1.99 9.29
N HIS A 84 16.70 -1.16 9.83
CA HIS A 84 16.92 0.28 10.02
C HIS A 84 17.25 0.68 11.46
N LYS A 85 17.25 -0.27 12.42
CA LYS A 85 17.39 0.02 13.85
C LYS A 85 16.33 1.03 14.32
N SER A 86 15.09 0.84 13.84
CA SER A 86 13.96 1.69 14.22
C SER A 86 13.62 1.49 15.71
N ASP A 87 13.32 2.58 16.41
CA ASP A 87 12.85 2.61 17.80
C ASP A 87 11.32 2.51 17.92
N LEU A 88 10.62 2.35 16.80
CA LEU A 88 9.15 2.25 16.78
C LEU A 88 8.67 0.89 17.33
N PRO A 89 7.45 0.84 17.91
CA PRO A 89 6.87 -0.41 18.39
C PRO A 89 6.75 -1.47 17.28
N ILE A 90 7.03 -2.73 17.62
CA ILE A 90 6.78 -3.87 16.72
C ILE A 90 5.31 -4.26 16.82
N ALA A 91 4.46 -3.49 16.14
CA ALA A 91 3.02 -3.67 16.07
C ALA A 91 2.49 -3.19 14.71
N PRO A 92 1.32 -3.65 14.24
CA PRO A 92 0.69 -3.10 13.03
C PRO A 92 0.63 -1.57 13.11
N THR A 93 1.15 -0.89 12.09
CA THR A 93 1.43 0.55 12.14
C THR A 93 1.02 1.23 10.85
N LEU A 94 0.38 2.39 10.96
CA LEU A 94 0.13 3.30 9.85
C LEU A 94 1.17 4.43 9.84
N PHE A 95 1.72 4.73 8.67
CA PHE A 95 2.41 5.98 8.41
C PHE A 95 1.49 6.88 7.60
N VAL A 96 1.19 8.06 8.12
CA VAL A 96 0.23 9.00 7.53
C VAL A 96 0.93 10.33 7.26
N GLU A 97 0.58 10.99 6.15
CA GLU A 97 1.06 12.34 5.87
C GLU A 97 -0.07 13.28 5.52
N PHE A 98 0.01 14.48 6.08
CA PHE A 98 -0.80 15.64 5.74
C PHE A 98 0.09 16.67 5.08
N ASN A 99 -0.45 17.38 4.09
CA ASN A 99 0.22 18.47 3.40
C ASN A 99 -0.79 19.60 3.17
N GLY A 100 -0.36 20.85 3.29
CA GLY A 100 -1.24 22.00 3.16
C GLY A 100 -0.77 23.20 3.97
N SER A 101 -1.71 24.09 4.30
CA SER A 101 -1.45 25.16 5.25
C SER A 101 -1.33 24.57 6.66
N LYS A 102 -0.64 25.29 7.56
CA LYS A 102 -0.47 24.82 8.95
C LYS A 102 -1.80 24.59 9.67
N SER A 103 -2.77 25.48 9.45
CA SER A 103 -4.08 25.40 10.10
C SER A 103 -4.95 24.26 9.57
N ASP A 104 -4.83 23.93 8.28
CA ASP A 104 -5.51 22.76 7.71
C ASP A 104 -4.93 21.47 8.28
N ILE A 105 -3.60 21.34 8.25
CA ILE A 105 -2.89 20.17 8.78
C ILE A 105 -3.25 19.93 10.25
N GLU A 106 -3.27 20.97 11.08
CA GLU A 106 -3.61 20.85 12.50
C GLU A 106 -5.01 20.24 12.68
N LYS A 107 -6.03 20.81 12.04
CA LYS A 107 -7.42 20.31 12.12
C LYS A 107 -7.55 18.88 11.60
N GLN A 108 -6.91 18.57 10.47
CA GLN A 108 -6.94 17.25 9.86
C GLN A 108 -6.27 16.20 10.76
N SER A 109 -5.14 16.57 11.37
CA SER A 109 -4.39 15.67 12.26
C SER A 109 -5.11 15.39 13.57
N ILE A 110 -5.86 16.36 14.11
CA ILE A 110 -6.70 16.18 15.30
C ILE A 110 -7.82 15.19 14.98
N LEU A 111 -8.55 15.41 13.88
CA LEU A 111 -9.63 14.50 13.49
C LEU A 111 -9.13 13.08 13.21
N PHE A 112 -7.97 12.94 12.55
CA PHE A 112 -7.34 11.63 12.37
C PHE A 112 -6.95 10.98 13.70
N LYS A 113 -6.39 11.76 14.63
CA LYS A 113 -6.01 11.27 15.96
C LYS A 113 -7.23 10.75 16.73
N ASP A 114 -8.34 11.48 16.71
CA ASP A 114 -9.58 11.06 17.38
C ASP A 114 -10.09 9.72 16.81
N ILE A 115 -10.04 9.55 15.48
CA ILE A 115 -10.40 8.28 14.81
C ILE A 115 -9.43 7.16 15.22
N ALA A 116 -8.12 7.42 15.23
CA ALA A 116 -7.13 6.43 15.61
C ALA A 116 -7.29 5.97 17.07
N GLU A 117 -7.53 6.91 17.99
CA GLU A 117 -7.78 6.63 19.41
C GLU A 117 -9.07 5.83 19.61
N ALA A 118 -10.15 6.18 18.90
CA ALA A 118 -11.40 5.43 18.93
C ALA A 118 -11.26 3.97 18.45
N ASN A 119 -10.28 3.68 17.59
CA ASN A 119 -9.94 2.34 17.12
C ASN A 119 -8.83 1.66 17.94
N GLY A 120 -8.45 2.23 19.09
CA GLY A 120 -7.51 1.62 20.04
C GLY A 120 -6.04 1.80 19.66
N CYS A 121 -5.68 2.93 19.06
CA CYS A 121 -4.28 3.33 18.86
C CYS A 121 -3.47 3.25 20.16
N THR A 122 -2.34 2.53 20.15
CA THR A 122 -1.48 2.30 21.32
C THR A 122 -0.21 3.14 21.33
N PHE A 123 0.14 3.72 20.19
CA PHE A 123 1.28 4.63 20.04
C PHE A 123 0.96 5.65 18.97
N PHE A 124 1.20 6.93 19.24
CA PHE A 124 0.99 8.01 18.28
C PHE A 124 2.14 9.02 18.38
N LYS A 125 2.88 9.20 17.28
CA LYS A 125 3.94 10.21 17.17
C LYS A 125 3.72 11.02 15.89
N SER A 126 3.75 12.34 15.99
CA SER A 126 3.72 13.24 14.84
C SER A 126 5.04 14.03 14.75
N THR A 127 5.47 14.34 13.53
CA THR A 127 6.66 15.17 13.29
C THR A 127 6.49 16.08 12.08
N SER A 128 6.93 17.33 12.23
CA SER A 128 7.12 18.30 11.16
C SER A 128 8.61 18.49 10.82
N ASN A 129 9.50 17.66 11.39
CA ASN A 129 10.92 17.68 11.10
C ASN A 129 11.20 16.89 9.81
N ILE A 130 11.91 17.50 8.87
CA ILE A 130 12.18 16.91 7.55
C ILE A 130 13.06 15.67 7.62
N GLU A 131 14.04 15.61 8.53
CA GLU A 131 14.94 14.47 8.69
C GLU A 131 14.20 13.28 9.29
N GLU A 132 13.39 13.50 10.33
CA GLU A 132 12.54 12.45 10.92
C GLU A 132 11.53 11.91 9.90
N ARG A 133 10.88 12.82 9.14
CA ARG A 133 10.01 12.45 8.02
C ARG A 133 10.75 11.60 6.98
N ASN A 134 11.93 12.02 6.56
CA ASN A 134 12.69 11.31 5.54
C ASN A 134 13.13 9.93 6.04
N LYS A 135 13.51 9.80 7.32
CA LYS A 135 13.82 8.50 7.95
C LYS A 135 12.61 7.57 7.93
N LEU A 136 11.42 8.09 8.25
CA LEU A 136 10.17 7.34 8.21
C LEU A 136 9.88 6.80 6.81
N TRP A 137 9.90 7.68 5.80
CA TRP A 137 9.62 7.28 4.43
C TRP A 137 10.70 6.38 3.86
N LYS A 138 11.98 6.61 4.20
CA LYS A 138 13.05 5.69 3.81
C LYS A 138 12.77 4.27 4.29
N ALA A 139 12.36 4.11 5.55
CA ALA A 139 12.01 2.79 6.09
C ALA A 139 10.83 2.13 5.35
N ARG A 140 9.84 2.90 4.91
CA ARG A 140 8.73 2.40 4.09
C ARG A 140 9.16 2.00 2.67
N HIS A 141 10.00 2.80 2.01
CA HIS A 141 10.46 2.53 0.64
C HIS A 141 11.45 1.36 0.57
N GLU A 142 12.31 1.21 1.58
CA GLU A 142 13.31 0.13 1.65
C GLU A 142 12.73 -1.17 2.24
N MET A 143 11.41 -1.24 2.46
CA MET A 143 10.74 -2.36 3.11
C MET A 143 10.96 -3.69 2.39
N TYR A 144 11.07 -3.69 1.06
CA TYR A 144 11.38 -4.91 0.31
C TYR A 144 12.70 -5.54 0.77
N TYR A 145 13.75 -4.73 0.91
CA TYR A 145 15.06 -5.17 1.39
C TYR A 145 15.03 -5.55 2.88
N ALA A 146 14.31 -4.77 3.69
CA ALA A 146 14.13 -5.08 5.11
C ALA A 146 13.45 -6.44 5.31
N CYS A 147 12.42 -6.76 4.52
CA CYS A 147 11.72 -8.04 4.56
C CYS A 147 12.63 -9.20 4.14
N LEU A 148 13.41 -9.05 3.07
CA LEU A 148 14.40 -10.08 2.68
C LEU A 148 15.42 -10.33 3.80
N ALA A 149 15.82 -9.29 4.54
CA ALA A 149 16.76 -9.42 5.65
C ALA A 149 16.20 -10.19 6.86
N LEU A 150 14.87 -10.42 6.95
CA LEU A 150 14.28 -11.28 7.97
C LEU A 150 14.78 -12.73 7.87
N LYS A 151 15.07 -13.19 6.65
CA LYS A 151 15.43 -14.59 6.40
C LYS A 151 16.46 -14.70 5.27
N PRO A 152 17.76 -14.82 5.61
CA PRO A 152 18.83 -15.02 4.62
C PRO A 152 18.56 -16.24 3.73
N ASN A 153 19.05 -16.20 2.49
CA ASN A 153 18.88 -17.25 1.46
C ASN A 153 17.41 -17.51 1.07
N CYS A 154 16.55 -16.50 1.24
CA CYS A 154 15.19 -16.50 0.71
C CYS A 154 15.05 -15.46 -0.40
N SER A 155 14.16 -15.75 -1.34
CA SER A 155 13.64 -14.79 -2.30
C SER A 155 12.21 -14.40 -1.90
N ALA A 156 11.75 -13.23 -2.35
CA ALA A 156 10.38 -12.78 -2.15
C ALA A 156 9.55 -13.01 -3.41
N VAL A 157 8.37 -13.60 -3.25
CA VAL A 157 7.30 -13.52 -4.25
C VAL A 157 6.35 -12.43 -3.81
N THR A 158 6.28 -11.34 -4.59
CA THR A 158 5.48 -10.18 -4.25
C THR A 158 4.08 -10.28 -4.87
N THR A 159 3.08 -9.87 -4.11
CA THR A 159 1.74 -9.61 -4.64
C THR A 159 1.52 -8.12 -4.82
N ASP A 160 0.53 -7.77 -5.63
CA ASP A 160 0.10 -6.39 -5.85
C ASP A 160 -1.38 -6.46 -6.22
N VAL A 161 -2.25 -6.09 -5.28
CA VAL A 161 -3.70 -6.11 -5.46
C VAL A 161 -4.29 -4.84 -4.87
N CYS A 162 -5.43 -4.42 -5.40
CA CYS A 162 -6.17 -3.28 -4.88
C CYS A 162 -7.65 -3.64 -4.78
N VAL A 163 -8.32 -3.18 -3.73
CA VAL A 163 -9.74 -3.42 -3.46
C VAL A 163 -10.45 -2.11 -3.12
N PRO A 164 -11.77 -2.02 -3.28
CA PRO A 164 -12.53 -0.92 -2.70
C PRO A 164 -12.21 -0.79 -1.21
N ILE A 165 -12.03 0.44 -0.71
CA ILE A 165 -11.63 0.71 0.68
C ILE A 165 -12.47 -0.07 1.70
N SER A 166 -13.80 -0.16 1.48
CA SER A 166 -14.72 -0.92 2.34
C SER A 166 -14.41 -2.42 2.49
N LYS A 167 -13.57 -2.99 1.62
CA LYS A 167 -13.17 -4.41 1.60
C LYS A 167 -11.73 -4.63 2.07
N LEU A 168 -11.00 -3.57 2.39
CA LEU A 168 -9.58 -3.64 2.76
C LEU A 168 -9.34 -4.54 3.98
N THR A 169 -10.10 -4.34 5.06
CA THR A 169 -9.95 -5.13 6.28
C THR A 169 -10.18 -6.62 6.03
N ASP A 170 -11.25 -6.97 5.33
CA ASP A 170 -11.62 -8.37 5.06
C ASP A 170 -10.53 -9.11 4.28
N ILE A 171 -9.98 -8.48 3.23
CA ILE A 171 -9.00 -9.12 2.36
C ILE A 171 -7.63 -9.23 3.03
N VAL A 172 -7.23 -8.24 3.82
CA VAL A 172 -5.97 -8.27 4.56
C VAL A 172 -6.01 -9.36 5.64
N LEU A 173 -7.13 -9.47 6.37
CA LEU A 173 -7.30 -10.54 7.37
C LEU A 173 -7.34 -11.93 6.74
N TRP A 174 -8.07 -12.08 5.64
CA TRP A 174 -8.07 -13.34 4.89
C TRP A 174 -6.66 -13.72 4.42
N SER A 175 -5.89 -12.74 3.92
CA SER A 175 -4.51 -12.95 3.47
C SER A 175 -3.61 -13.42 4.61
N GLN A 176 -3.71 -12.78 5.78
CA GLN A 176 -2.95 -13.16 6.97
C GLN A 176 -3.29 -14.59 7.41
N GLU A 177 -4.58 -14.96 7.43
CA GLU A 177 -5.04 -16.30 7.76
C GLU A 177 -4.51 -17.36 6.78
N GLN A 178 -4.49 -17.07 5.48
CA GLN A 178 -3.93 -18.00 4.48
C GLN A 178 -2.42 -18.18 4.65
N LEU A 179 -1.68 -17.09 4.88
CA LEU A 179 -0.23 -17.15 5.13
C LEU A 179 0.08 -18.01 6.36
N GLU A 180 -0.68 -17.86 7.44
CA GLU A 180 -0.56 -18.67 8.65
C GLU A 180 -0.87 -20.16 8.36
N LYS A 181 -1.98 -20.46 7.70
CA LYS A 181 -2.37 -21.84 7.31
C LYS A 181 -1.32 -22.52 6.45
N MET A 182 -0.68 -21.77 5.56
CA MET A 182 0.35 -22.27 4.66
C MET A 182 1.75 -22.25 5.27
N ASN A 183 1.92 -21.73 6.49
CA ASN A 183 3.21 -21.51 7.13
C ASN A 183 4.19 -20.75 6.21
N ILE A 184 3.71 -19.64 5.64
CA ILE A 184 4.49 -18.72 4.80
C ILE A 184 4.75 -17.45 5.58
N LEU A 185 6.02 -17.06 5.68
CA LEU A 185 6.39 -15.76 6.20
C LEU A 185 6.15 -14.71 5.11
N GLY A 186 5.02 -14.00 5.19
CA GLY A 186 4.64 -12.98 4.22
C GLY A 186 4.30 -11.65 4.88
N PRO A 187 5.27 -10.77 5.13
CA PRO A 187 5.00 -9.42 5.63
C PRO A 187 4.08 -8.66 4.67
N ILE A 188 3.12 -7.94 5.23
CA ILE A 188 2.13 -7.14 4.51
C ILE A 188 2.48 -5.66 4.64
N VAL A 189 2.60 -4.99 3.49
CA VAL A 189 2.67 -3.53 3.40
C VAL A 189 1.70 -3.00 2.37
N GLY A 190 1.25 -1.76 2.49
CA GLY A 190 0.36 -1.23 1.46
C GLY A 190 0.14 0.26 1.49
N HIS A 191 -0.12 0.79 0.30
CA HIS A 191 -0.71 2.10 0.04
C HIS A 191 -2.22 2.03 0.38
N VAL A 192 -2.51 1.81 1.66
CA VAL A 192 -3.88 1.47 2.10
C VAL A 192 -4.87 2.63 1.97
N GLY A 193 -4.36 3.86 1.85
CA GLY A 193 -5.16 5.02 1.46
C GLY A 193 -5.89 4.83 0.12
N ASP A 194 -5.32 4.02 -0.78
CA ASP A 194 -5.86 3.70 -2.10
C ASP A 194 -6.52 2.32 -2.14
N GLY A 195 -6.51 1.57 -1.03
CA GLY A 195 -6.98 0.17 -0.98
C GLY A 195 -6.00 -0.83 -1.57
N ASN A 196 -4.76 -0.39 -1.86
CA ASN A 196 -3.69 -1.22 -2.42
C ASN A 196 -2.77 -1.78 -1.34
N PHE A 197 -2.42 -3.05 -1.46
CA PHE A 197 -1.45 -3.69 -0.60
C PHE A 197 -0.68 -4.82 -1.30
N HIS A 198 0.43 -5.17 -0.68
CA HIS A 198 1.43 -6.12 -1.13
C HIS A 198 1.74 -7.10 -0.02
N ILE A 199 1.97 -8.34 -0.41
CA ILE A 199 2.50 -9.38 0.45
C ILE A 199 3.87 -9.77 -0.09
N LEU A 200 4.87 -9.78 0.77
CA LEU A 200 6.24 -10.20 0.44
C LEU A 200 6.47 -11.62 0.92
N ALA A 201 5.91 -12.61 0.23
CA ALA A 201 6.02 -14.01 0.65
C ALA A 201 7.47 -14.51 0.49
N LEU A 202 8.14 -14.75 1.63
CA LEU A 202 9.53 -15.18 1.68
C LEU A 202 9.64 -16.69 1.54
N ILE A 203 10.40 -17.14 0.55
CA ILE A 203 10.61 -18.56 0.24
C ILE A 203 12.11 -18.83 0.09
N PRO A 204 12.64 -19.90 0.72
CA PRO A 204 14.01 -20.35 0.48
C PRO A 204 14.27 -20.51 -1.02
N GLU A 205 15.42 -20.03 -1.51
CA GLU A 205 15.73 -20.04 -2.96
C GLU A 205 15.73 -21.44 -3.58
N LYS A 206 15.97 -22.47 -2.77
CA LYS A 206 16.01 -23.87 -3.18
C LYS A 206 14.63 -24.55 -3.17
N GLU A 207 13.60 -23.91 -2.63
CA GLU A 207 12.24 -24.47 -2.53
C GLU A 207 11.42 -24.09 -3.77
N ASP A 208 10.52 -24.99 -4.18
CA ASP A 208 9.56 -24.72 -5.25
C ASP A 208 8.58 -23.61 -4.83
N LYS A 209 8.42 -22.62 -5.71
CA LYS A 209 7.56 -21.45 -5.47
C LYS A 209 6.08 -21.72 -5.76
N LYS A 210 5.72 -22.88 -6.32
CA LYS A 210 4.35 -23.22 -6.75
C LYS A 210 3.28 -22.87 -5.73
N ARG A 211 3.45 -23.25 -4.45
CA ARG A 211 2.44 -23.00 -3.41
C ARG A 211 2.16 -21.50 -3.20
N VAL A 212 3.20 -20.67 -3.31
CA VAL A 212 3.07 -19.23 -3.10
C VAL A 212 2.55 -18.53 -4.35
N VAL A 213 2.93 -19.01 -5.53
CA VAL A 213 2.35 -18.56 -6.81
C VAL A 213 0.86 -18.86 -6.85
N GLU A 214 0.45 -20.05 -6.39
CA GLU A 214 -0.96 -20.43 -6.29
C GLU A 214 -1.71 -19.52 -5.30
N PHE A 215 -1.15 -19.26 -4.13
CA PHE A 215 -1.70 -18.29 -3.19
C PHE A 215 -1.83 -16.88 -3.80
N ALA A 216 -0.80 -16.39 -4.49
CA ALA A 216 -0.83 -15.08 -5.14
C ALA A 216 -1.94 -15.02 -6.19
N ASN A 217 -2.13 -16.08 -6.98
CA ASN A 217 -3.23 -16.17 -7.94
C ASN A 217 -4.60 -16.14 -7.26
N GLN A 218 -4.78 -16.93 -6.18
CA GLN A 218 -6.04 -16.95 -5.41
C GLN A 218 -6.35 -15.58 -4.79
N LEU A 219 -5.34 -14.90 -4.25
CA LEU A 219 -5.49 -13.54 -3.75
C LEU A 219 -5.92 -12.59 -4.88
N SER A 220 -5.21 -12.59 -6.00
CA SER A 220 -5.54 -11.78 -7.17
C SER A 220 -6.96 -12.03 -7.67
N GLU A 221 -7.39 -13.29 -7.75
CA GLU A 221 -8.75 -13.66 -8.17
C GLU A 221 -9.80 -13.20 -7.17
N ARG A 222 -9.57 -13.40 -5.87
CA ARG A 222 -10.50 -12.95 -4.82
C ARG A 222 -10.67 -11.43 -4.85
N CYS A 223 -9.56 -10.69 -4.98
CA CYS A 223 -9.61 -9.23 -5.11
C CYS A 223 -10.39 -8.83 -6.37
N ALA A 224 -10.00 -9.37 -7.52
CA ALA A 224 -10.50 -8.97 -8.83
C ALA A 224 -11.96 -9.39 -9.09
N LEU A 225 -12.34 -10.60 -8.69
CA LEU A 225 -13.63 -11.21 -9.04
C LEU A 225 -14.64 -11.12 -7.89
N SER A 226 -14.22 -11.37 -6.64
CA SER A 226 -15.16 -11.43 -5.51
C SER A 226 -15.40 -10.08 -4.83
N LEU A 227 -14.42 -9.18 -4.86
CA LEU A 227 -14.45 -7.93 -4.07
C LEU A 227 -14.56 -6.66 -4.92
N GLY A 228 -14.65 -6.79 -6.25
CA GLY A 228 -14.70 -5.65 -7.17
C GLY A 228 -13.41 -4.82 -7.19
N GLY A 229 -12.28 -5.45 -6.87
CA GLY A 229 -10.94 -4.88 -6.94
C GLY A 229 -10.22 -5.21 -8.25
N THR A 230 -8.89 -5.21 -8.21
CA THR A 230 -8.00 -5.52 -9.33
C THR A 230 -6.89 -6.49 -8.91
N CYS A 231 -6.48 -7.34 -9.85
CA CYS A 231 -5.34 -8.27 -9.70
C CYS A 231 -3.96 -7.59 -9.80
N THR A 232 -3.94 -6.29 -10.11
CA THR A 232 -2.74 -5.44 -10.09
C THR A 232 -3.14 -4.01 -9.74
N GLY A 233 -2.59 -3.48 -8.65
CA GLY A 233 -2.80 -2.09 -8.24
C GLY A 233 -1.93 -1.14 -9.04
N GLU A 234 -0.63 -1.45 -9.15
CA GLU A 234 0.36 -0.52 -9.74
C GLU A 234 1.35 -1.17 -10.73
N HIS A 235 1.58 -2.48 -10.69
CA HIS A 235 2.65 -3.12 -11.46
C HIS A 235 2.30 -3.46 -12.93
N GLY A 236 1.02 -3.46 -13.28
CA GLY A 236 0.56 -3.88 -14.60
C GLY A 236 0.48 -5.40 -14.77
N ILE A 237 0.11 -5.82 -15.98
CA ILE A 237 -0.11 -7.22 -16.34
C ILE A 237 1.18 -7.89 -16.83
N GLY A 238 1.85 -7.25 -17.78
CA GLY A 238 3.03 -7.76 -18.45
C GLY A 238 2.92 -9.22 -18.89
N ILE A 239 4.06 -9.92 -18.84
CA ILE A 239 4.11 -11.37 -19.09
C ILE A 239 3.65 -12.15 -17.85
N GLY A 240 3.97 -11.65 -16.65
CA GLY A 240 3.81 -12.38 -15.39
C GLY A 240 2.37 -12.59 -14.92
N LYS A 241 1.44 -11.69 -15.28
CA LYS A 241 0.03 -11.76 -14.87
C LYS A 241 -0.93 -11.96 -16.05
N LYS A 242 -0.42 -12.24 -17.26
CA LYS A 242 -1.24 -12.39 -18.47
C LYS A 242 -2.37 -13.42 -18.32
N HIS A 243 -2.13 -14.51 -17.58
CA HIS A 243 -3.14 -15.53 -17.31
C HIS A 243 -4.30 -15.03 -16.44
N LEU A 244 -4.05 -14.05 -15.56
CA LEU A 244 -5.07 -13.45 -14.70
C LEU A 244 -5.99 -12.51 -15.50
N LEU A 245 -5.46 -11.81 -16.51
CA LEU A 245 -6.25 -10.91 -17.35
C LEU A 245 -7.37 -11.65 -18.10
N MET A 246 -7.09 -12.86 -18.60
CA MET A 246 -8.12 -13.66 -19.26
C MET A 246 -9.25 -14.03 -18.30
N ARG A 247 -8.96 -14.27 -17.01
CA ARG A 247 -10.00 -14.54 -16.01
C ARG A 247 -10.79 -13.29 -15.62
N HIS A 248 -10.17 -12.12 -15.68
CA HIS A 248 -10.79 -10.84 -15.31
C HIS A 248 -11.72 -10.27 -16.39
N SER A 249 -11.45 -10.55 -17.68
CA SER A 249 -12.15 -9.94 -18.83
C SER A 249 -13.45 -10.64 -19.25
N PHE A 250 -13.82 -11.77 -18.62
CA PHE A 250 -14.99 -12.58 -19.00
C PHE A 250 -16.13 -12.57 -17.97
N ASN A 251 -16.23 -11.52 -17.14
CA ASN A 251 -17.41 -11.22 -16.32
C ASN A 251 -18.04 -9.90 -16.73
#